data_AF-A0A2G9M3I2-F1
#
_entry.id   AF-A0A2G9M3I2-F1
#
_cell.length_a   1.000
_cell.length_b   1.000
_cell.length_c   1.000
_cell.angle_alpha   90.00
_cell.angle_beta   90.00
_cell.angle_gamma   90.00
#
_symmetry.space_group_name_H-M   'P 1'
#
loop_
_entity.id
_entity.type
_entity.pdbx_description
1 polymer ?
#
loop_
_entity_poly.entity_id
_entity_poly.type
_entity_poly.pdbx_seq_one_letter_code
_entity_poly.pdbx_strand_id
1 'polypeptide(L)'
;MKYKEFILDRFQEEAIAALDRNCSVVVSAPTGSGKTLIADYVINRDLRMDKKIIYTAPIKALSNQKYKDFSLDFGEDNVGLLTGDLVINPTAPVLVMTTEVYRNMLMV
;
A
#
# COMPACT_ATOMS: atom_id res chain seq x y z
N MET A 1 6.93 18.90 -5.77
CA MET A 1 7.61 17.84 -4.99
C MET A 1 8.06 16.75 -5.95
N LYS A 2 9.31 16.28 -5.82
CA LYS A 2 9.82 15.15 -6.61
C LYS A 2 9.79 13.89 -5.74
N TYR A 3 9.26 12.79 -6.27
CA TYR A 3 9.28 11.49 -5.61
C TYR A 3 9.65 10.40 -6.63
N LYS A 4 10.67 9.58 -6.30
CA LYS A 4 11.36 8.72 -7.28
C LYS A 4 11.76 9.55 -8.52
N GLU A 5 11.36 9.10 -9.71
CA GLU A 5 11.63 9.78 -10.99
C GLU A 5 10.50 10.72 -11.44
N PHE A 6 9.47 10.92 -10.62
CA PHE A 6 8.27 11.67 -10.98
C PHE A 6 8.21 13.06 -10.32
N ILE A 7 7.66 14.02 -11.05
CA ILE A 7 7.15 15.28 -10.50
C ILE A 7 5.70 15.00 -10.12
N LEU A 8 5.36 15.22 -8.84
CA LEU A 8 4.02 14.95 -8.35
C LEU A 8 3.02 15.99 -8.83
N ASP A 9 1.83 15.52 -9.17
CA ASP A 9 0.67 16.36 -9.42
C ASP A 9 0.16 16.96 -8.11
N ARG A 10 -0.47 18.13 -8.21
CA ARG A 10 -0.98 18.87 -7.05
C ARG A 10 -1.82 18.03 -6.09
N PHE A 11 -2.71 17.16 -6.59
CA PHE A 11 -3.57 16.33 -5.74
C PHE A 11 -2.76 15.27 -4.96
N GLN A 12 -1.65 14.80 -5.52
CA GLN A 12 -0.75 13.85 -4.85
C GLN A 12 0.03 14.56 -3.74
N GLU A 13 0.52 15.78 -4.00
CA GLU A 13 1.19 16.60 -3.01
C GLU A 13 0.27 16.96 -1.84
N GLU A 14 -0.97 17.37 -2.13
CA GLU A 14 -1.97 17.68 -1.10
C GLU A 14 -2.31 16.46 -0.23
N ALA A 15 -2.47 15.28 -0.86
CA ALA A 15 -2.71 14.04 -0.14
C ALA A 15 -1.53 13.66 0.77
N ILE A 16 -0.29 13.72 0.25
CA ILE A 16 0.92 13.41 1.02
C ILE A 16 1.09 14.41 2.18
N ALA A 17 0.90 15.70 1.94
CA ALA A 17 1.01 16.70 3.00
C ALA A 17 -0.02 16.50 4.12
N ALA A 18 -1.23 16.04 3.80
CA ALA A 18 -2.23 15.66 4.80
C ALA A 18 -1.81 14.39 5.58
N LEU A 19 -1.30 13.38 4.87
CA LEU A 19 -0.78 12.15 5.48
C LEU A 19 0.41 12.41 6.40
N ASP A 20 1.29 13.35 6.08
CA ASP A 20 2.44 13.75 6.92
C ASP A 20 2.00 14.48 8.19
N ARG A 21 0.85 15.15 8.16
CA ARG A 21 0.17 15.68 9.34
C ARG A 21 -0.67 14.64 10.08
N ASN A 22 -0.46 13.35 9.78
CA ASN A 22 -1.16 12.22 10.39
C ASN A 22 -2.69 12.27 10.21
N CYS A 23 -3.16 12.87 9.11
CA CYS A 23 -4.57 12.87 8.72
C CYS A 23 -4.87 11.72 7.76
N SER A 24 -6.11 11.22 7.79
CA SER A 24 -6.62 10.28 6.78
C SER A 24 -7.04 11.02 5.51
N VAL A 25 -6.86 10.39 4.35
CA VAL A 25 -7.23 10.97 3.05
C VAL A 25 -8.11 10.02 2.24
N VAL A 26 -9.05 10.59 1.49
CA VAL A 26 -9.80 9.89 0.45
C VAL A 26 -9.45 10.54 -0.87
N VAL A 27 -8.82 9.78 -1.76
CA VAL A 27 -8.36 10.28 -3.07
C VAL A 27 -9.26 9.75 -4.16
N SER A 28 -9.97 10.64 -4.86
CA SER A 28 -10.78 10.32 -6.03
C SER A 28 -10.16 10.96 -7.27
N ALA A 29 -9.61 10.13 -8.15
CA ALA A 29 -9.04 10.56 -9.43
C ALA A 29 -9.18 9.43 -10.47
N PRO A 30 -9.21 9.73 -11.79
CA PRO A 30 -9.35 8.72 -12.84
C PRO A 30 -8.25 7.66 -12.84
N THR A 31 -8.54 6.46 -13.36
CA THR A 31 -7.51 5.43 -13.57
C THR A 31 -6.42 5.97 -14.50
N GLY A 32 -5.16 5.63 -14.22
CA GLY A 32 -4.00 6.17 -14.96
C GLY A 32 -3.46 7.50 -14.41
N SER A 33 -4.14 8.17 -13.48
CA SER A 33 -3.67 9.44 -12.89
C SER A 33 -2.53 9.31 -11.87
N GLY A 34 -1.91 8.13 -11.73
CA GLY A 34 -0.80 7.93 -10.79
C GLY A 34 -1.19 7.91 -9.30
N LYS A 35 -2.44 7.62 -8.92
CA LYS A 35 -2.86 7.50 -7.50
C LYS A 35 -1.95 6.60 -6.66
N THR A 36 -1.41 5.54 -7.27
CA THR A 36 -0.51 4.58 -6.62
C THR A 36 0.72 5.24 -5.99
N LEU A 37 1.23 6.34 -6.56
CA LEU A 37 2.40 7.05 -6.00
C LEU A 37 2.16 7.55 -4.57
N ILE A 38 0.91 7.88 -4.22
CA ILE A 38 0.54 8.29 -2.86
C ILE A 38 0.68 7.10 -1.90
N ALA A 39 0.20 5.92 -2.30
CA ALA A 39 0.34 4.70 -1.51
C ALA A 39 1.81 4.29 -1.36
N ASP A 40 2.58 4.34 -2.45
CA ASP A 40 4.02 4.02 -2.43
C ASP A 40 4.78 4.94 -1.48
N TYR A 41 4.47 6.25 -1.49
CA TYR A 41 5.07 7.22 -0.58
C TYR A 41 4.79 6.86 0.88
N VAL A 42 3.52 6.59 1.22
CA VAL A 42 3.10 6.24 2.58
C VAL A 42 3.77 4.95 3.05
N ILE A 43 3.77 3.91 2.22
CA ILE A 43 4.41 2.63 2.56
C ILE A 43 5.90 2.85 2.83
N ASN A 44 6.59 3.57 1.94
CA ASN A 44 8.02 3.82 2.07
C ASN A 44 8.38 4.67 3.32
N ARG A 45 7.54 5.65 3.66
CA ARG A 45 7.68 6.47 4.87
C ARG A 45 7.43 5.64 6.13
N ASP A 46 6.31 4.94 6.18
CA ASP A 46 5.83 4.24 7.38
C ASP A 46 6.68 2.99 7.68
N LEU A 47 7.21 2.32 6.65
CA LEU A 47 8.16 1.23 6.80
C LEU A 47 9.45 1.68 7.49
N ARG A 48 9.95 2.89 7.20
CA ARG A 48 11.11 3.48 7.90
C ARG A 48 10.83 3.89 9.35
N MET A 49 9.55 3.91 9.74
CA MET A 49 9.11 4.22 11.10
C MET A 49 8.68 2.96 11.86
N ASP A 50 9.04 1.76 11.37
CA ASP A 50 8.66 0.46 11.95
C ASP A 50 7.14 0.29 12.13
N LYS A 51 6.33 0.95 11.30
CA LYS A 51 4.88 0.80 11.31
C LYS A 51 4.47 -0.40 10.46
N LYS A 52 3.36 -1.04 10.86
CA LYS A 52 2.68 -2.03 10.02
C LYS A 52 1.75 -1.34 9.03
N ILE A 53 1.75 -1.82 7.79
CA ILE A 53 0.91 -1.35 6.71
C ILE A 53 0.07 -2.50 6.17
N ILE A 54 -1.24 -2.27 6.01
CA ILE A 54 -2.15 -3.21 5.35
C ILE A 54 -2.62 -2.59 4.05
N TYR A 55 -2.34 -3.26 2.94
CA TYR A 55 -2.82 -2.89 1.61
C TYR A 55 -3.91 -3.87 1.18
N THR A 56 -5.13 -3.37 0.99
CA THR A 56 -6.25 -4.20 0.51
C THR A 56 -6.54 -3.95 -0.96
N ALA A 57 -6.71 -5.03 -1.72
CA ALA A 57 -7.23 -4.98 -3.10
C ALA A 57 -8.55 -5.78 -3.19
N PRO A 58 -9.43 -5.47 -4.15
CA PRO A 58 -10.76 -6.10 -4.21
C PRO A 58 -10.72 -7.56 -4.67
N ILE A 59 -9.69 -7.98 -5.41
CA ILE A 59 -9.58 -9.35 -5.95
C ILE A 59 -8.16 -9.90 -5.82
N LYS A 60 -8.05 -11.23 -5.74
CA LYS A 60 -6.77 -11.94 -5.58
C LYS A 60 -5.74 -11.59 -6.66
N ALA A 61 -6.17 -11.47 -7.92
CA ALA A 61 -5.25 -11.16 -9.02
C ALA A 61 -4.54 -9.81 -8.81
N LEU A 62 -5.26 -8.80 -8.31
CA LEU A 62 -4.69 -7.48 -8.01
C LEU A 62 -3.83 -7.51 -6.75
N SER A 63 -4.21 -8.29 -5.73
CA SER A 63 -3.36 -8.53 -4.55
C SER A 63 -2.03 -9.17 -4.96
N ASN A 64 -2.06 -10.19 -5.83
CA ASN A 64 -0.87 -10.88 -6.31
C ASN A 64 0.04 -9.95 -7.14
N GLN A 65 -0.55 -9.11 -7.99
CA GLN A 65 0.20 -8.10 -8.73
C GLN A 65 0.87 -7.12 -7.77
N LYS A 66 0.12 -6.60 -6.79
CA LYS A 66 0.64 -5.64 -5.82
C LYS A 66 1.71 -6.23 -4.91
N TYR A 67 1.57 -7.49 -4.52
CA TYR A 67 2.62 -8.22 -3.82
C TYR A 67 3.92 -8.21 -4.61
N LYS A 68 3.89 -8.59 -5.90
CA LYS A 68 5.09 -8.57 -6.76
C LYS A 68 5.68 -7.17 -6.90
N ASP A 69 4.85 -6.16 -7.18
CA ASP A 69 5.29 -4.77 -7.31
C ASP A 69 5.98 -4.29 -6.02
N PHE A 70 5.36 -4.55 -4.87
CA PHE A 70 5.86 -4.12 -3.57
C PHE A 70 7.08 -4.91 -3.11
N SER A 71 7.16 -6.21 -3.41
CA SER A 71 8.35 -7.02 -3.14
C SER A 71 9.56 -6.49 -3.91
N LEU A 72 9.37 -6.02 -5.15
CA LEU A 72 10.43 -5.38 -5.94
C LEU A 72 10.84 -4.02 -5.34
N ASP A 73 9.87 -3.22 -4.90
CA ASP A 73 10.10 -1.86 -4.40
C ASP A 73 10.63 -1.80 -2.95
N PHE A 74 10.20 -2.73 -2.09
CA PHE A 74 10.45 -2.70 -0.64
C PHE A 74 11.23 -3.92 -0.11
N GLY A 75 11.52 -4.91 -0.96
CA GLY A 75 12.21 -6.15 -0.61
C GLY A 75 11.26 -7.27 -0.20
N GLU A 76 11.56 -8.51 -0.62
CA GLU A 76 10.71 -9.68 -0.38
C GLU A 76 10.50 -9.98 1.11
N ASP A 77 11.51 -9.74 1.96
CA ASP A 77 11.41 -9.96 3.41
C ASP A 77 10.46 -8.97 4.10
N ASN A 78 10.19 -7.82 3.48
CA ASN A 78 9.34 -6.76 4.04
C ASN A 78 7.87 -6.85 3.60
N VAL A 79 7.55 -7.74 2.67
CA VAL A 79 6.20 -7.81 2.07
C VAL A 79 5.61 -9.21 2.21
N GLY A 80 4.40 -9.27 2.74
CA GLY A 80 3.59 -10.48 2.86
C GLY A 80 2.36 -10.42 1.96
N LEU A 81 1.82 -11.61 1.67
CA LEU A 81 0.59 -11.79 0.92
C LEU A 81 -0.35 -12.69 1.72
N LEU A 82 -1.55 -12.21 2.01
CA LEU A 82 -2.61 -13.00 2.62
C LEU A 82 -3.82 -13.03 1.68
N THR A 83 -4.01 -14.14 1.00
CA THR A 83 -5.25 -14.47 0.30
C THR A 83 -5.90 -15.67 0.97
N GLY A 84 -7.17 -15.97 0.64
CA GLY A 84 -7.89 -17.09 1.26
C GLY A 84 -7.26 -18.48 1.01
N ASP A 85 -6.35 -18.58 0.04
CA ASP A 85 -5.69 -19.80 -0.43
C ASP A 85 -4.17 -19.81 -0.27
N LEU A 86 -3.54 -18.65 -0.10
CA LEU A 86 -2.09 -18.51 -0.03
C LEU A 86 -1.70 -17.51 1.05
N VAL A 87 -0.77 -17.92 1.91
CA VAL A 87 -0.19 -17.08 2.96
C VAL A 87 1.32 -17.08 2.77
N ILE A 88 1.89 -15.89 2.53
CA ILE A 88 3.32 -15.66 2.38
C ILE A 88 3.72 -14.58 3.39
N ASN A 89 4.79 -14.83 4.14
CA ASN A 89 5.40 -13.89 5.08
C ASN A 89 4.37 -13.10 5.92
N PRO A 90 3.51 -13.77 6.72
CA PRO A 90 2.40 -13.12 7.43
C PRO A 90 2.85 -12.16 8.54
N THR A 91 4.14 -12.20 8.89
CA THR A 91 4.78 -11.32 9.87
C THR A 91 5.40 -10.07 9.25
N ALA A 92 5.38 -9.94 7.91
CA ALA A 92 5.93 -8.81 7.20
C ALA A 92 5.34 -7.47 7.69
N PRO A 93 6.12 -6.39 7.67
CA PRO A 93 5.62 -5.05 7.99
C PRO A 93 4.59 -4.54 6.97
N VAL A 94 4.69 -4.94 5.69
CA VAL A 94 3.69 -4.62 4.65
C VAL A 94 2.91 -5.87 4.28
N LEU A 95 1.60 -5.88 4.55
CA LEU A 95 0.72 -7.01 4.23
C LEU A 95 -0.22 -6.65 3.10
N VAL A 96 -0.13 -7.36 1.98
CA VAL A 96 -1.06 -7.26 0.86
C VAL A 96 -2.14 -8.33 1.01
N MET A 97 -3.42 -7.96 0.94
CA MET A 97 -4.52 -8.91 1.10
C MET A 97 -5.79 -8.52 0.34
N THR A 98 -6.78 -9.40 0.30
CA THR A 98 -8.12 -9.02 -0.17
C THR A 98 -8.90 -8.33 0.95
N THR A 99 -9.89 -7.51 0.60
CA THR A 99 -10.78 -6.90 1.61
C THR A 99 -11.53 -7.94 2.45
N GLU A 100 -11.86 -9.10 1.88
CA GLU A 100 -12.49 -10.23 2.59
C GLU A 100 -11.56 -10.83 3.66
N VAL A 101 -10.30 -11.09 3.31
CA VAL A 101 -9.31 -11.62 4.26
C VAL A 101 -9.09 -10.63 5.40
N TYR A 102 -8.94 -9.33 5.08
CA TYR A 102 -8.80 -8.30 6.11
C TYR A 102 -10.02 -8.26 7.04
N ARG A 103 -11.24 -8.32 6.48
CA ARG A 103 -12.47 -8.37 7.29
C ARG A 103 -12.47 -9.56 8.23
N ASN A 104 -12.11 -10.75 7.75
CA ASN A 104 -12.09 -11.96 8.56
C ASN A 104 -11.09 -11.84 9.71
N MET A 105 -9.92 -11.22 9.49
CA MET A 105 -8.93 -10.98 10.55
C MET A 105 -9.43 -10.05 11.68
N LEU A 106 -10.40 -9.16 11.40
CA LEU A 106 -10.97 -8.26 12.41
C LEU A 106 -12.11 -8.88 13.21
N MET A 107 -12.66 -10.00 12.75
CA MET A 107 -13.78 -10.70 13.39
C MET A 107 -13.32 -11.78 14.39
N VAL A 108 -12.02 -12.00 14.51
CA VAL A 108 -11.37 -12.91 15.45
C VAL A 108 -10.76 -12.11 16.58
#